data_AF-A0A7C9IMI4-F1
#
_entry.id   AF-A0A7C9IMI4-F1
#
_cell.length_a   1.000
_cell.length_b   1.000
_cell.length_c   1.000
_cell.angle_alpha   90.00
_cell.angle_beta   90.00
_cell.angle_gamma   90.00
#
_symmetry.space_group_name_H-M   'P 1'
#
loop_
_entity.id
_entity.type
_entity.pdbx_description
1 polymer ?
#
loop_
_entity_poly.entity_id
_entity_poly.type
_entity_poly.pdbx_seq_one_letter_code
_entity_poly.pdbx_strand_id
1 'polypeptide(L)'
;MTLHFEFPKTIFCKGYPAAPRFLGEEIRKKRMDLGLQITDLAEALSVDESSILNWEIRGVKPKRGNLRKIEQFLKKGTAGVGWDRISGT
;
A
#
# COMPACT_ATOMS: atom_id res chain seq x y z
N MET A 1 -19.62 9.02 -14.54
CA MET A 1 -19.04 10.21 -13.87
C MET A 1 -17.83 9.74 -13.10
N THR A 2 -16.70 9.62 -13.79
CA THR A 2 -15.47 9.05 -13.25
C THR A 2 -14.79 10.10 -12.39
N LEU A 3 -14.77 9.88 -11.07
CA LEU A 3 -14.06 10.75 -10.13
C LEU A 3 -12.55 10.62 -10.41
N HIS A 4 -12.00 11.57 -11.16
CA HIS A 4 -10.57 11.80 -11.24
C HIS A 4 -10.13 12.38 -9.89
N PHE A 5 -9.75 11.51 -8.96
CA PHE A 5 -9.17 11.93 -7.69
C PHE A 5 -7.67 12.14 -7.90
N GLU A 6 -7.28 13.34 -8.32
CA GLU A 6 -5.87 13.74 -8.31
C GLU A 6 -5.44 13.94 -6.85
N PHE A 7 -4.84 12.90 -6.26
CA PHE A 7 -4.13 13.06 -4.99
C PHE A 7 -3.00 14.07 -5.18
N PRO A 8 -2.92 15.14 -4.38
CA PRO A 8 -1.81 16.08 -4.45
C PRO A 8 -0.51 15.33 -4.18
N LYS A 9 0.36 15.25 -5.21
CA LYS A 9 1.67 14.58 -5.22
C LYS A 9 2.64 15.08 -4.14
N THR A 10 2.26 16.06 -3.33
CA THR A 10 3.15 16.83 -2.47
C THR A 10 3.10 16.47 -0.98
N ILE A 11 2.25 15.53 -0.52
CA ILE A 11 2.05 15.42 0.94
C ILE A 11 3.19 14.71 1.69
N PHE A 12 3.91 13.69 1.18
CA PHE A 12 5.15 13.20 1.83
C PHE A 12 6.03 12.41 0.84
N CYS A 13 7.00 13.08 0.20
CA CYS A 13 7.97 12.43 -0.69
C CYS A 13 9.08 11.73 0.10
N LYS A 14 8.75 10.70 0.88
CA LYS A 14 9.75 9.65 1.16
C LYS A 14 9.88 8.86 -0.15
N GLY A 15 11.05 8.94 -0.80
CA GLY A 15 11.33 8.27 -2.08
C GLY A 15 11.13 6.75 -2.00
N TYR A 16 11.39 6.07 -3.12
CA TYR A 16 11.29 4.61 -3.16
C TYR A 16 12.24 3.96 -2.12
N PRO A 17 11.74 3.10 -1.21
CA PRO A 17 12.57 2.47 -0.18
C PRO A 17 13.33 1.27 -0.77
N ALA A 18 14.47 1.54 -1.43
CA ALA A 18 15.29 0.51 -2.08
C ALA A 18 15.81 -0.55 -1.09
N ALA A 19 16.15 -0.15 0.13
CA ALA A 19 16.61 -1.01 1.22
C ALA A 19 15.73 -0.80 2.46
N PRO A 20 14.55 -1.47 2.54
CA PRO A 20 13.60 -1.28 3.63
C PRO A 20 14.20 -1.80 4.96
N ARG A 21 14.10 -0.99 6.01
CA ARG A 21 14.67 -1.31 7.34
C ARG A 21 13.63 -1.69 8.38
N PHE A 22 12.36 -1.38 8.11
CA PHE A 22 11.25 -1.67 9.00
C PHE A 22 9.98 -1.96 8.21
N LEU A 23 9.00 -2.58 8.88
CA LEU A 23 7.77 -3.09 8.27
C LEU A 23 7.06 -2.08 7.36
N GLY A 24 6.98 -0.82 7.78
CA GLY A 24 6.38 0.27 6.98
C GLY A 24 7.07 0.48 5.63
N GLU A 25 8.39 0.37 5.58
CA GLU A 25 9.16 0.47 4.33
C GLU A 25 9.01 -0.79 3.47
N GLU A 26 8.87 -1.97 4.07
CA GLU A 26 8.59 -3.21 3.32
C GLU A 26 7.22 -3.16 2.65
N ILE A 27 6.20 -2.69 3.38
CA ILE A 27 4.85 -2.46 2.85
C ILE A 27 4.91 -1.47 1.69
N ARG A 28 5.55 -0.32 1.91
CA ARG A 28 5.69 0.74 0.90
C ARG A 28 6.43 0.26 -0.34
N LYS A 29 7.54 -0.46 -0.15
CA LYS A 29 8.33 -1.02 -1.25
C LYS A 29 7.45 -1.92 -2.11
N LYS A 30 6.78 -2.89 -1.48
CA LYS A 30 5.95 -3.85 -2.21
C LYS A 30 4.76 -3.18 -2.89
N ARG A 31 4.11 -2.20 -2.24
CA ARG A 31 3.04 -1.43 -2.84
C ARG A 31 3.53 -0.72 -4.11
N MET A 32 4.69 -0.08 -4.05
CA MET A 32 5.30 0.60 -5.20
C MET A 32 5.77 -0.37 -6.29
N ASP A 33 6.33 -1.52 -5.93
CA ASP A 33 6.72 -2.60 -6.86
C ASP A 33 5.51 -3.13 -7.64
N LEU A 34 4.34 -3.12 -7.01
CA LEU A 34 3.05 -3.52 -7.61
C LEU A 34 2.31 -2.36 -8.29
N GLY A 35 2.84 -1.14 -8.27
CA GLY A 35 2.19 0.05 -8.84
C GLY A 35 0.89 0.49 -8.13
N LEU A 36 0.65 0.01 -6.91
CA LEU A 36 -0.59 0.25 -6.18
C LEU A 36 -0.62 1.65 -5.55
N GLN A 37 -1.77 2.31 -5.64
CA GLN A 37 -2.08 3.49 -4.85
C GLN A 37 -2.33 3.11 -3.38
N ILE A 38 -2.38 4.11 -2.51
CA ILE A 38 -2.70 3.91 -1.09
C ILE A 38 -4.12 3.35 -0.93
N THR A 39 -5.07 3.85 -1.74
CA THR A 39 -6.45 3.38 -1.82
C THR A 39 -6.52 1.89 -2.16
N ASP A 40 -5.81 1.46 -3.20
CA ASP A 40 -5.85 0.08 -3.67
C ASP A 40 -5.33 -0.88 -2.59
N LEU A 41 -4.27 -0.49 -1.88
CA LEU A 41 -3.74 -1.29 -0.77
C LEU A 41 -4.70 -1.31 0.43
N ALA A 42 -5.33 -0.17 0.73
CA ALA A 42 -6.30 -0.05 1.81
C ALA A 42 -7.50 -0.98 1.58
N GLU A 43 -8.04 -0.98 0.36
CA GLU A 43 -9.11 -1.88 -0.07
C GLU A 43 -8.69 -3.36 -0.01
N ALA A 44 -7.51 -3.69 -0.56
CA ALA A 44 -6.98 -5.05 -0.56
C ALA A 44 -6.77 -5.62 0.86
N LEU A 45 -6.47 -4.77 1.83
CA LEU A 45 -6.31 -5.14 3.24
C LEU A 45 -7.60 -4.92 4.06
N SER A 46 -8.65 -4.37 3.46
CA SER A 46 -9.90 -3.96 4.12
C SER A 46 -9.62 -3.13 5.38
N VAL A 47 -8.90 -2.02 5.20
CA VAL A 47 -8.57 -1.01 6.22
C VAL A 47 -8.71 0.40 5.64
N ASP A 48 -8.72 1.42 6.49
CA ASP A 48 -8.71 2.80 6.02
C ASP A 48 -7.35 3.22 5.42
N GLU A 49 -7.36 4.12 4.44
CA GLU A 49 -6.14 4.72 3.87
C GLU A 49 -5.23 5.34 4.93
N SER A 50 -5.84 5.92 5.98
CA SER A 50 -5.11 6.48 7.11
C SER A 50 -4.28 5.43 7.85
N SER A 51 -4.71 4.17 7.87
CA SER A 51 -3.94 3.05 8.44
C SER A 51 -2.70 2.77 7.60
N ILE A 52 -2.82 2.78 6.28
CA ILE A 52 -1.68 2.61 5.37
C ILE A 52 -0.66 3.73 5.55
N LEU A 53 -1.12 4.98 5.59
CA LEU A 53 -0.27 6.16 5.84
C LEU A 53 0.43 6.09 7.20
N ASN A 54 -0.29 5.66 8.23
CA ASN A 54 0.27 5.48 9.57
C ASN A 54 1.41 4.45 9.57
N TRP A 55 1.30 3.36 8.82
CA TRP A 55 2.31 2.32 8.74
C TRP A 55 3.51 2.72 7.87
N GLU A 56 3.26 3.22 6.65
CA GLU A 56 4.31 3.53 5.68
C GLU A 56 5.11 4.77 6.04
N ILE A 57 4.43 5.82 6.52
CA ILE A 57 5.02 7.15 6.68
C ILE A 57 5.29 7.46 8.15
N ARG A 58 4.30 7.23 9.02
CA ARG A 58 4.39 7.62 10.44
C ARG A 58 5.05 6.57 11.33
N GLY A 59 5.38 5.39 10.80
CA GLY A 59 6.06 4.32 11.54
C GLY A 59 5.21 3.71 12.66
N VAL A 60 3.89 3.90 12.62
CA VAL A 60 2.97 3.32 13.61
C VAL A 60 2.89 1.83 13.40
N LYS A 61 3.01 1.05 14.48
CA LYS A 61 2.91 -0.41 14.39
C LYS A 61 1.46 -0.86 14.15
N PRO A 62 1.19 -1.75 13.18
CA PRO A 62 -0.13 -2.32 12.97
C PRO A 62 -0.62 -3.11 14.18
N LYS A 63 -1.93 -3.09 14.43
CA LYS A 63 -2.57 -3.97 15.42
C LYS A 63 -2.46 -5.44 14.99
N ARG A 64 -2.53 -6.37 15.96
CA ARG A 64 -2.37 -7.82 15.75
C ARG A 64 -3.24 -8.39 14.61
N GLY A 65 -4.48 -7.92 14.46
CA GLY A 65 -5.36 -8.35 13.36
C GLY A 65 -4.87 -7.94 11.98
N ASN A 66 -4.26 -6.75 11.87
CA ASN A 66 -3.75 -6.22 10.60
C ASN A 66 -2.38 -6.79 10.24
N LEU A 67 -1.56 -7.18 11.23
CA LEU A 67 -0.27 -7.85 10.99
C LEU A 67 -0.44 -9.10 10.13
N ARG A 68 -1.43 -9.96 10.42
CA ARG A 68 -1.70 -11.15 9.60
C ARG A 68 -2.02 -10.83 8.15
N LYS A 69 -2.75 -9.73 7.88
CA LYS A 69 -3.10 -9.31 6.52
C LYS A 69 -1.87 -8.79 5.79
N ILE A 70 -1.05 -8.00 6.48
CA ILE A 70 0.21 -7.45 5.96
C ILE A 70 1.20 -8.57 5.64
N GLU A 71 1.39 -9.53 6.54
CA GLU A 71 2.28 -10.68 6.30
C GLU A 71 1.85 -11.48 5.06
N GLN A 72 0.54 -11.70 4.88
CA GLN A 72 0.03 -12.36 3.68
C GLN A 72 0.28 -11.53 2.42
N PHE A 73 0.04 -10.22 2.48
CA PHE A 73 0.34 -9.30 1.39
C PHE A 73 1.83 -9.34 1.03
N LEU A 74 2.74 -9.30 2.02
CA LEU A 74 4.19 -9.37 1.81
C LEU A 74 4.66 -10.73 1.29
N LYS A 75 4.00 -11.83 1.67
CA LYS A 75 4.34 -13.19 1.19
C LYS A 75 3.85 -13.52 -0.21
N LYS A 76 2.70 -12.99 -0.66
CA LYS A 76 2.17 -13.27 -2.01
C LYS A 76 3.19 -12.84 -3.07
N GLY A 77 3.89 -13.80 -3.67
CA GLY A 77 4.92 -13.53 -4.67
C GLY A 77 4.34 -12.81 -5.89
N THR A 78 5.15 -11.94 -6.49
CA THR A 78 4.92 -11.19 -7.73
C THR A 78 4.84 -12.13 -8.94
N ALA A 79 3.96 -13.13 -8.89
CA ALA A 79 3.67 -14.02 -10.01
C ALA A 79 2.60 -13.36 -10.89
N GLY A 80 3.01 -12.37 -11.70
CA GLY A 80 2.29 -11.94 -12.91
C GLY A 80 0.76 -11.81 -12.83
N VAL A 81 0.20 -11.35 -11.70
CA VAL A 81 -1.24 -11.12 -11.60
C VAL A 81 -1.50 -9.74 -12.15
N GLY A 82 -1.88 -9.65 -13.42
CA GLY A 82 -2.46 -8.45 -14.00
C GLY A 82 -3.66 -8.05 -13.16
N TRP A 83 -3.54 -6.95 -12.41
CA TRP A 83 -4.65 -6.29 -11.73
C TRP A 83 -5.47 -5.43 -12.71
N ASP A 84 -5.57 -5.86 -13.97
CA ASP A 84 -6.28 -5.21 -15.10
C ASP A 84 -7.81 -5.23 -14.97
N ARG A 85 -8.37 -5.37 -13.77
CA ARG A 85 -9.83 -5.53 -13.60
C ARG A 85 -10.50 -4.74 -12.48
N ILE A 86 -9.81 -3.78 -11.83
CA ILE A 86 -10.45 -2.98 -10.77
C ILE A 86 -10.80 -1.55 -11.20
N SER A 87 -10.39 -1.09 -12.39
CA SER A 87 -10.97 0.12 -13.00
C SER A 87 -12.05 -0.25 -14.02
N GLY A 88 -13.15 -0.82 -13.52
CA GLY A 88 -14.37 -1.05 -14.30
C GLY A 88 -15.46 -0.05 -13.91
N THR A 89 -15.59 1.03 -14.68
CA THR A 89 -16.89 1.67 -14.97
C THR A 89 -16.93 1.96 -16.45
#